data_AF-A0A4R1W7J7-F1
#
_entry.id   AF-A0A4R1W7J7-F1
#
_cell.length_a   1.000
_cell.length_b   1.000
_cell.length_c   1.000
_cell.angle_alpha   90.00
_cell.angle_beta   90.00
_cell.angle_gamma   90.00
#
_symmetry.space_group_name_H-M   'P 1'
#
loop_
_entity.id
_entity.type
_entity.pdbx_description
1 polymer ?
#
loop_
_entity_poly.entity_id
_entity_poly.type
_entity_poly.pdbx_seq_one_letter_code
_entity_poly.pdbx_strand_id
1 'polypeptide(L)'
;MHARQRVTRSSFTHPLLPIVAPQPLPALPERIWSAEDWATLELGHESGSMEEKWDVVAEGDVLFLHRSWTGFCIYEVTLAPVTDGGRRIVSAVVERSPERYKKADDEYDGALLELVLTSYLLGESALELRARFQELSSR
;
A
#
# COMPACT_ATOMS: atom_id res chain seq x y z
N MET A 1 3.27 17.31 18.13
CA MET A 1 2.89 16.34 17.09
C MET A 1 1.58 16.81 16.49
N HIS A 2 1.56 17.20 15.22
CA HIS A 2 0.28 17.48 14.53
C HIS A 2 -0.41 16.15 14.28
N ALA A 3 -1.68 16.04 14.68
CA ALA A 3 -2.48 14.87 14.34
C ALA A 3 -2.53 14.74 12.80
N ARG A 4 -2.16 13.57 12.28
CA ARG A 4 -2.22 13.29 10.84
C ARG A 4 -3.70 13.35 10.44
N GLN A 5 -4.03 14.19 9.46
CA GLN A 5 -5.39 14.30 8.95
C GLN A 5 -5.63 13.23 7.90
N ARG A 6 -6.85 12.69 7.86
CA ARG A 6 -7.25 11.75 6.81
C ARG A 6 -7.16 12.43 5.44
N VAL A 7 -6.40 11.83 4.53
CA VAL A 7 -6.36 12.22 3.12
C VAL A 7 -7.46 11.52 2.35
N THR A 8 -7.96 12.20 1.33
CA THR A 8 -8.99 11.71 0.40
C THR A 8 -8.50 11.94 -1.03
N ARG A 9 -9.18 11.42 -2.05
CA ARG A 9 -8.76 11.69 -3.45
C ARG A 9 -8.64 13.18 -3.79
N SER A 10 -9.43 14.04 -3.15
CA SER A 10 -9.36 15.50 -3.32
C SER A 10 -8.22 16.19 -2.56
N SER A 11 -7.50 15.47 -1.70
CA SER A 11 -6.32 16.00 -1.01
C SER A 11 -5.13 16.17 -1.95
N PHE A 12 -5.04 15.36 -3.00
CA PHE A 12 -3.90 15.32 -3.90
C PHE A 12 -4.00 16.38 -5.00
N THR A 13 -2.86 17.01 -5.31
CA THR A 13 -2.76 18.02 -6.38
C THR A 13 -2.71 17.43 -7.80
N HIS A 14 -2.52 16.11 -7.91
CA HIS A 14 -2.47 15.36 -9.14
C HIS A 14 -3.57 14.27 -9.16
N PRO A 15 -4.00 13.81 -10.34
CA PRO A 15 -5.07 12.82 -10.42
C PRO A 15 -4.59 11.44 -9.96
N LEU A 16 -5.37 10.81 -9.08
CA LEU A 16 -5.22 9.40 -8.75
C LEU A 16 -5.98 8.54 -9.78
N LEU A 17 -5.23 7.84 -10.63
CA LEU A 17 -5.74 7.03 -11.73
C LEU A 17 -5.93 5.58 -11.29
N PRO A 18 -7.05 4.92 -11.66
CA PRO A 18 -7.33 3.54 -11.28
C PRO A 18 -6.41 2.54 -12.01
N ILE A 19 -6.41 1.30 -11.52
CA ILE A 19 -5.81 0.16 -12.22
C ILE A 19 -6.50 -0.05 -13.57
N VAL A 20 -5.72 -0.31 -14.63
CA VAL A 20 -6.23 -0.58 -15.99
C VAL A 20 -6.01 -2.01 -16.47
N ALA A 21 -5.03 -2.73 -15.92
CA ALA A 21 -4.88 -4.17 -16.13
C ALA A 21 -4.84 -4.89 -14.77
N PRO A 22 -6.02 -5.11 -14.15
CA PRO A 22 -6.10 -5.70 -12.82
C PRO A 22 -5.79 -7.19 -12.85
N GLN A 23 -4.91 -7.62 -11.97
CA GLN A 23 -4.69 -9.04 -11.68
C GLN A 23 -4.74 -9.27 -10.17
N PRO A 24 -5.43 -10.32 -9.69
CA PRO A 24 -5.38 -10.69 -8.28
C PRO A 24 -3.96 -11.09 -7.89
N LEU A 25 -3.49 -10.62 -6.73
CA LEU A 25 -2.24 -11.07 -6.15
C LEU A 25 -2.46 -12.43 -5.46
N PRO A 26 -1.77 -13.51 -5.88
CA PRO A 26 -2.05 -14.86 -5.40
C PRO A 26 -1.55 -15.10 -3.97
N ALA A 27 -0.50 -14.40 -3.54
CA ALA A 27 0.07 -14.50 -2.20
C ALA A 27 -0.05 -13.16 -1.48
N LEU A 28 -0.73 -13.16 -0.33
CA LEU A 28 -1.00 -11.96 0.46
C LEU A 28 -0.08 -11.92 1.69
N PRO A 29 0.31 -10.73 2.16
CA PRO A 29 0.94 -10.58 3.47
C PRO A 29 0.07 -11.17 4.58
N GLU A 30 0.69 -11.94 5.47
CA GLU A 30 0.00 -12.62 6.58
C GLU A 30 -0.15 -11.75 7.84
N ARG A 31 0.48 -10.56 7.85
CA ARG A 31 0.45 -9.63 8.98
C ARG A 31 -1.00 -9.30 9.37
N ILE A 32 -1.26 -9.30 10.68
CA ILE A 32 -2.47 -8.73 11.27
C ILE A 32 -2.11 -7.34 11.78
N TRP A 33 -2.83 -6.34 11.30
CA TRP A 33 -2.72 -4.95 11.77
C TRP A 33 -3.66 -4.74 12.94
N SER A 34 -3.14 -4.18 14.03
CA SER A 34 -3.93 -3.88 15.21
C SER A 34 -5.05 -2.86 14.91
N ALA A 35 -5.96 -2.63 15.85
CA ALA A 35 -6.97 -1.58 15.69
C ALA A 35 -6.34 -0.18 15.59
N GLU A 36 -5.22 0.04 16.28
CA GLU A 36 -4.45 1.29 16.23
C GLU A 36 -3.71 1.45 14.91
N ASP A 37 -3.13 0.36 14.40
CA ASP A 37 -2.52 0.33 13.07
C ASP A 37 -3.58 0.68 12.03
N TRP A 38 -4.75 0.03 12.08
CA TRP A 38 -5.84 0.30 11.15
C TRP A 38 -6.30 1.76 11.20
N ALA A 39 -6.49 2.32 12.40
CA ALA A 39 -6.84 3.73 12.55
C ALA A 39 -5.80 4.65 11.90
N THR A 40 -4.51 4.25 11.90
CA THR A 40 -3.44 4.98 11.20
C THR A 40 -3.49 4.76 9.69
N LEU A 41 -3.71 3.52 9.24
CA LEU A 41 -3.83 3.18 7.82
C LEU A 41 -5.00 3.92 7.15
N GLU A 42 -6.14 4.05 7.85
CA GLU A 42 -7.33 4.77 7.38
C GLU A 42 -7.12 6.26 7.14
N LEU A 43 -6.11 6.86 7.78
CA LEU A 43 -5.74 8.25 7.51
C LEU A 43 -5.07 8.42 6.15
N GLY A 44 -4.57 7.33 5.55
CA GLY A 44 -3.84 7.36 4.28
C GLY A 44 -2.49 8.10 4.37
N HIS A 45 -1.91 8.38 3.21
CA HIS A 45 -0.62 9.02 3.06
C HIS A 45 -0.61 9.93 1.84
N GLU A 46 -0.19 11.17 2.04
CA GLU A 46 0.24 12.05 0.97
C GLU A 46 1.76 12.18 1.05
N SER A 47 2.41 11.95 -0.08
CA SER A 47 3.84 12.11 -0.25
C SER A 47 4.25 13.58 -0.19
N GLY A 48 5.17 13.91 0.72
CA GLY A 48 5.68 15.27 0.90
C GLY A 48 6.92 15.60 0.07
N SER A 49 7.53 14.60 -0.59
CA SER A 49 8.78 14.78 -1.35
C SER A 49 8.97 13.72 -2.44
N MET A 50 9.97 13.93 -3.31
CA MET A 50 10.32 12.98 -4.37
C MET A 50 10.85 11.63 -3.87
N GLU A 51 11.28 11.56 -2.60
CA GLU A 51 11.72 10.31 -1.97
C GLU A 51 10.54 9.46 -1.47
N GLU A 52 9.39 10.11 -1.24
CA GLU A 52 8.14 9.49 -0.86
C GLU A 52 7.38 9.02 -2.11
N LYS A 53 7.60 7.76 -2.46
CA LYS A 53 7.17 7.16 -3.74
C LYS A 53 5.68 6.82 -3.83
N TRP A 54 4.93 7.01 -2.75
CA TRP A 54 3.62 6.43 -2.55
C TRP A 54 2.63 7.42 -2.00
N ASP A 55 1.46 7.46 -2.64
CA ASP A 55 0.26 8.10 -2.14
C ASP A 55 -0.77 7.02 -1.83
N VAL A 56 -1.41 7.11 -0.67
CA VAL A 56 -2.37 6.09 -0.22
C VAL A 56 -3.64 6.75 0.25
N VAL A 57 -4.78 6.28 -0.26
CA VAL A 57 -6.11 6.70 0.17
C VAL A 57 -6.90 5.48 0.65
N ALA A 58 -7.65 5.66 1.73
CA ALA A 58 -8.53 4.63 2.27
C ALA A 58 -10.01 4.97 1.99
N GLU A 59 -10.72 4.07 1.30
CA GLU A 59 -12.16 4.19 1.02
C GLU A 59 -12.87 2.94 1.54
N GLY A 60 -13.58 3.09 2.67
CA GLY A 60 -14.13 1.94 3.40
C GLY A 60 -13.02 1.01 3.89
N ASP A 61 -13.12 -0.27 3.54
CA ASP A 61 -12.18 -1.33 3.90
C ASP A 61 -11.05 -1.53 2.86
N VAL A 62 -10.94 -0.62 1.88
CA VAL A 62 -9.99 -0.73 0.77
C VAL A 62 -8.94 0.38 0.84
N LEU A 63 -7.67 0.01 0.75
CA LEU A 63 -6.54 0.91 0.55
C LEU A 63 -6.14 0.92 -0.93
N PHE A 64 -6.01 2.12 -1.50
CA PHE A 64 -5.54 2.33 -2.86
C PHE A 64 -4.15 2.97 -2.83
N LEU A 65 -3.14 2.23 -3.29
CA LEU A 65 -1.75 2.64 -3.28
C LEU A 65 -1.34 3.11 -4.67
N HIS A 66 -0.94 4.38 -4.78
CA HIS A 66 -0.59 5.04 -6.02
C HIS A 66 0.89 5.45 -6.03
N ARG A 67 1.51 5.49 -7.21
CA ARG A 67 2.81 6.15 -7.38
C ARG A 67 2.63 7.66 -7.34
N SER A 68 3.39 8.34 -6.48
CA SER A 68 3.23 9.78 -6.25
C SER A 68 3.53 10.67 -7.46
N TRP A 69 4.40 10.22 -8.37
CA TRP A 69 4.79 11.03 -9.53
C TRP A 69 3.96 10.78 -10.79
N THR A 70 3.15 9.72 -10.83
CA THR A 70 2.24 9.45 -11.97
C THR A 70 0.76 9.41 -11.59
N GLY A 71 0.46 9.26 -10.30
CA GLY A 71 -0.88 8.97 -9.81
C GLY A 71 -1.40 7.58 -10.20
N PHE A 72 -0.58 6.68 -10.75
CA PHE A 72 -1.05 5.34 -11.15
C PHE A 72 -1.29 4.48 -9.92
N CYS A 73 -2.49 3.93 -9.78
CA CYS A 73 -2.77 2.90 -8.79
C CYS A 73 -1.99 1.63 -9.14
N ILE A 74 -1.21 1.14 -8.19
CA ILE A 74 -0.45 -0.11 -8.30
C ILE A 74 -1.14 -1.22 -7.53
N TYR A 75 -1.69 -0.91 -6.34
CA TYR A 75 -2.37 -1.89 -5.50
C TYR A 75 -3.72 -1.39 -5.01
N GLU A 76 -4.72 -2.25 -5.09
CA GLU A 76 -5.99 -2.13 -4.37
C GLU A 76 -6.06 -3.26 -3.35
N VAL A 77 -6.25 -2.93 -2.07
CA VAL A 77 -6.01 -3.87 -0.97
C VAL A 77 -7.21 -3.84 -0.04
N THR A 78 -7.92 -4.96 0.05
CA THR A 78 -9.10 -5.10 0.93
C THR A 78 -8.68 -5.73 2.26
N LEU A 79 -9.02 -5.06 3.37
CA LEU A 79 -8.73 -5.52 4.72
C LEU A 79 -10.01 -5.87 5.47
N ALA A 80 -10.08 -7.06 6.05
CA ALA A 80 -11.22 -7.49 6.85
C ALA A 80 -10.85 -7.66 8.33
N PRO A 81 -11.80 -7.43 9.26
CA PRO A 81 -11.62 -7.76 10.67
C PRO A 81 -11.31 -9.24 10.89
N VAL A 82 -10.52 -9.54 11.92
CA VAL A 82 -10.30 -10.90 12.42
C VAL A 82 -10.94 -11.08 13.79
N THR A 83 -11.29 -12.32 14.15
CA THR A 83 -12.06 -12.64 15.37
C THR A 83 -11.42 -12.11 16.65
N ASP A 84 -10.08 -12.13 16.74
CA ASP A 84 -9.33 -11.72 17.93
C ASP A 84 -8.91 -10.23 17.91
N GLY A 85 -9.48 -9.45 16.99
CA GLY A 85 -9.23 -8.01 16.86
C GLY A 85 -8.16 -7.66 15.83
N GLY A 86 -8.23 -6.43 15.33
CA GLY A 86 -7.40 -5.99 14.21
C GLY A 86 -7.96 -6.45 12.86
N ARG A 87 -7.16 -6.31 11.81
CA ARG A 87 -7.52 -6.61 10.44
C ARG A 87 -6.37 -7.25 9.68
N ARG A 88 -6.69 -8.03 8.65
CA ARG A 88 -5.71 -8.60 7.72
C ARG A 88 -6.13 -8.37 6.28
N ILE A 89 -5.18 -8.46 5.36
CA ILE A 89 -5.49 -8.43 3.93
C ILE A 89 -6.23 -9.72 3.57
N VAL A 90 -7.38 -9.58 2.92
CA VAL A 90 -8.20 -10.71 2.42
C VAL A 90 -8.25 -10.76 0.90
N SER A 91 -7.91 -9.67 0.23
CA SER A 91 -7.75 -9.59 -1.22
C SER A 91 -6.81 -8.44 -1.56
N ALA A 92 -5.98 -8.64 -2.59
CA ALA A 92 -5.24 -7.57 -3.21
C ALA A 92 -5.29 -7.73 -4.74
N VAL A 93 -5.44 -6.61 -5.44
CA VAL A 93 -5.35 -6.49 -6.89
C VAL A 93 -4.15 -5.64 -7.21
N VAL A 94 -3.41 -6.04 -8.24
CA VAL A 94 -2.20 -5.36 -8.69
C VAL A 94 -2.32 -4.97 -10.17
N GLU A 95 -1.79 -3.80 -10.50
CA GLU A 95 -1.64 -3.32 -11.88
C GLU A 95 -0.60 -4.15 -12.63
N ARG A 96 -0.93 -4.59 -13.84
CA ARG A 96 -0.05 -5.43 -14.67
C ARG A 96 0.23 -4.85 -16.05
N SER A 97 -0.25 -3.64 -16.33
CA SER A 97 0.11 -2.93 -17.55
C SER A 97 1.60 -2.61 -17.53
N PRO A 98 2.41 -3.11 -18.49
CA PRO A 98 3.86 -2.87 -18.52
C PRO A 98 4.22 -1.39 -18.73
N GLU A 99 3.29 -0.58 -19.25
CA GLU A 99 3.44 0.87 -19.39
C GLU A 99 3.35 1.59 -18.04
N ARG A 100 2.62 1.03 -17.07
CA ARG A 100 2.38 1.64 -15.76
C ARG A 100 3.17 0.98 -14.64
N TYR A 101 3.36 -0.33 -14.71
CA TYR A 101 4.10 -1.11 -13.72
C TYR A 101 4.95 -2.18 -14.42
N LYS A 102 6.27 -1.95 -14.45
CA LYS A 102 7.22 -2.79 -15.20
C LYS A 102 7.54 -4.12 -14.53
N LYS A 103 7.18 -4.30 -13.26
CA LYS A 103 7.51 -5.50 -12.49
C LYS A 103 6.28 -6.39 -12.37
N ALA A 104 6.41 -7.65 -12.77
CA ALA A 104 5.37 -8.65 -12.63
C ALA A 104 5.96 -9.84 -11.86
N ASP A 105 6.05 -9.68 -10.54
CA ASP A 105 6.56 -10.71 -9.63
C ASP A 105 5.71 -10.67 -8.35
N ASP A 106 4.93 -11.73 -8.15
CA ASP A 106 3.92 -11.75 -7.10
C ASP A 106 4.53 -11.78 -5.68
N GLU A 107 5.69 -12.44 -5.50
CA GLU A 107 6.38 -12.48 -4.20
C GLU A 107 6.93 -11.10 -3.83
N TYR A 108 7.54 -10.43 -4.81
CA TYR A 108 8.02 -9.07 -4.67
C TYR A 108 6.88 -8.10 -4.37
N ASP A 109 5.75 -8.24 -5.07
CA ASP A 109 4.59 -7.39 -4.88
C ASP A 109 3.99 -7.53 -3.49
N GLY A 110 3.88 -8.76 -2.97
CA GLY A 110 3.44 -8.99 -1.59
C GLY A 110 4.39 -8.32 -0.58
N ALA A 111 5.70 -8.49 -0.74
CA ALA A 111 6.69 -7.88 0.14
C ALA A 111 6.69 -6.34 0.06
N LEU A 112 6.57 -5.78 -1.15
CA LEU A 112 6.51 -4.34 -1.38
C LEU A 112 5.23 -3.75 -0.77
N LEU A 113 4.10 -4.41 -0.95
CA LEU A 113 2.84 -4.00 -0.35
C LEU A 113 2.96 -3.89 1.18
N GLU A 114 3.44 -4.94 1.84
CA GLU A 114 3.60 -4.95 3.29
C GLU A 114 4.59 -3.88 3.76
N LEU A 115 5.68 -3.69 3.02
CA LEU A 115 6.66 -2.64 3.29
C LEU A 115 6.01 -1.24 3.19
N VAL A 116 5.17 -0.98 2.19
CA VAL A 116 4.51 0.32 2.05
C VAL A 116 3.61 0.62 3.24
N LEU A 117 2.73 -0.31 3.59
CA LEU A 117 1.82 -0.15 4.74
C LEU A 117 2.61 0.06 6.03
N THR A 118 3.67 -0.73 6.23
CA THR A 118 4.45 -0.70 7.47
C THR A 118 5.33 0.55 7.58
N SER A 119 6.09 0.90 6.55
CA SER A 119 7.10 1.96 6.67
C SER A 119 6.56 3.35 6.34
N TYR A 120 5.66 3.48 5.36
CA TYR A 120 5.16 4.79 4.93
C TYR A 120 3.95 5.25 5.75
N LEU A 121 3.07 4.31 6.14
CA LEU A 121 1.86 4.67 6.88
C LEU A 121 2.08 4.56 8.39
N LEU A 122 2.66 3.46 8.88
CA LEU A 122 2.91 3.29 10.33
C LEU A 122 4.22 3.92 10.81
N GLY A 123 5.15 4.26 9.90
CA GLY A 123 6.45 4.85 10.27
C GLY A 123 7.41 3.86 10.96
N GLU A 124 7.12 2.56 10.88
CA GLU A 124 7.96 1.52 11.46
C GLU A 124 9.26 1.33 10.65
N SER A 125 10.35 0.98 11.32
CA SER A 125 11.64 0.76 10.67
C SER A 125 11.67 -0.49 9.76
N ALA A 126 10.78 -1.45 9.98
CA ALA A 126 10.53 -2.60 9.10
C ALA A 126 11.82 -3.32 8.63
N LEU A 127 12.84 -3.45 9.48
CA LEU A 127 14.20 -3.85 9.06
C LEU A 127 14.23 -5.22 8.35
N GLU A 128 13.49 -6.20 8.89
CA GLU A 128 13.41 -7.55 8.32
C GLU A 128 12.67 -7.55 6.97
N LEU A 129 11.57 -6.78 6.86
CA LEU A 129 10.84 -6.60 5.59
C LEU A 129 11.71 -5.90 4.54
N ARG A 130 12.51 -4.91 4.95
CA ARG A 130 13.46 -4.23 4.07
C ARG A 130 14.56 -5.18 3.58
N ALA A 131 15.07 -6.05 4.43
CA ALA A 131 16.05 -7.07 4.03
C ALA A 131 15.45 -8.07 3.03
N ARG A 132 14.26 -8.62 3.32
CA ARG A 132 13.52 -9.50 2.39
C ARG A 132 13.24 -8.81 1.05
N PHE A 133 12.82 -7.56 1.08
CA PHE A 133 12.59 -6.77 -0.13
C PHE A 133 13.87 -6.57 -0.94
N GLN A 134 15.00 -6.29 -0.28
CA GLN A 134 16.30 -6.16 -0.94
C GLN A 134 16.70 -7.46 -1.66
N GLU A 135 16.54 -8.61 -1.01
CA GLU A 135 16.81 -9.93 -1.61
C GLU A 135 15.92 -10.23 -2.83
N LEU A 136 14.65 -9.84 -2.80
CA LEU A 136 13.72 -10.01 -3.93
C LEU A 136 13.93 -8.97 -5.05
N SER A 137 14.60 -7.86 -4.73
CA SER A 137 14.91 -6.80 -5.71
C SER A 137 16.19 -7.05 -6.49
N SER A 138 17.07 -7.93 -5.99
CA SER A 138 18.35 -8.27 -6.61
C SER A 138 18.32 -9.54 -7.47
N ARG A 139 17.16 -10.20 -7.56
CA ARG A 139 16.87 -11.31 -8.48
C ARG A 139 16.40 -10.78 -9.83
#